data_AF-A0A529SPH1-F1
#
_entry.id   AF-A0A529SPH1-F1
#
_cell.length_a   1.000
_cell.length_b   1.000
_cell.length_c   1.000
_cell.angle_alpha   90.00
_cell.angle_beta   90.00
_cell.angle_gamma   90.00
#
_symmetry.space_group_name_H-M   'P 1'
#
loop_
_entity.id
_entity.type
_entity.pdbx_description
1 polymer ?
#
loop_
_entity_poly.entity_id
_entity_poly.type
_entity_poly.pdbx_seq_one_letter_code
_entity_poly.pdbx_strand_id
1 'polypeptide(L)'
;LKQITESYRNDFEVAQARETALRDKISTAAGKSSVDNQSQVKLKELDQQAQALTTLYQTFLSRYEEASQQQSFPVGKVRIISDATMPLAASSPRTMRVLALSLVLGLMLGAGFGGLNEFNERFFRTGEDIRDRAGLKFLGYLPTIGGGRAKDSKA
;
A
#
# COMPACT_ATOMS: atom_id res chain seq x y z
N LEU A 1 98.66 50.18 -6.45
CA LEU A 1 98.06 49.21 -5.49
C LEU A 1 96.83 49.78 -4.76
N LYS A 2 96.89 50.95 -4.11
CA LYS A 2 95.73 51.54 -3.40
C LYS A 2 94.48 51.80 -4.27
N GLN A 3 94.66 52.20 -5.53
CA GLN A 3 93.54 52.56 -6.43
C GLN A 3 92.72 51.36 -6.92
N ILE A 4 93.35 50.17 -6.99
CA ILE A 4 92.68 48.93 -7.43
C ILE A 4 91.79 48.40 -6.30
N THR A 5 92.26 48.45 -5.06
CA THR A 5 91.50 48.02 -3.88
C THR A 5 90.24 48.85 -3.65
N GLU A 6 90.31 50.17 -3.91
CA GLU A 6 89.15 51.08 -3.87
C GLU A 6 88.09 50.72 -4.92
N SER A 7 88.51 50.40 -6.17
CA SER A 7 87.56 50.01 -7.22
C SER A 7 86.80 48.70 -6.91
N TYR A 8 87.50 47.69 -6.40
CA TYR A 8 86.86 46.43 -5.98
C TYR A 8 85.90 46.61 -4.80
N ARG A 9 86.20 47.54 -3.89
CA ARG A 9 85.33 47.87 -2.76
C ARG A 9 84.03 48.52 -3.24
N ASN A 10 84.13 49.43 -4.20
CA ASN A 10 82.98 50.10 -4.80
C ASN A 10 82.11 49.13 -5.62
N ASP A 11 82.73 48.27 -6.44
CA ASP A 11 82.02 47.24 -7.19
C ASP A 11 81.30 46.24 -6.27
N PHE A 12 81.93 45.89 -5.14
CA PHE A 12 81.30 45.04 -4.12
C PHE A 12 80.10 45.73 -3.45
N GLU A 13 80.22 47.00 -3.06
CA GLU A 13 79.10 47.78 -2.50
C GLU A 13 77.95 47.91 -3.51
N VAL A 14 78.24 48.15 -4.79
CA VAL A 14 77.22 48.23 -5.84
C VAL A 14 76.53 46.87 -6.04
N ALA A 15 77.29 45.77 -6.04
CA ALA A 15 76.73 44.43 -6.15
C ALA A 15 75.85 44.07 -4.95
N GLN A 16 76.29 44.41 -3.73
CA GLN A 16 75.54 44.17 -2.49
C GLN A 16 74.26 45.02 -2.42
N ALA A 17 74.33 46.29 -2.84
CA ALA A 17 73.17 47.16 -2.95
C ALA A 17 72.15 46.61 -3.96
N ARG A 18 72.61 46.09 -5.10
CA ARG A 18 71.74 45.41 -6.09
C ARG A 18 71.10 44.15 -5.54
N GLU A 19 71.86 43.30 -4.84
CA GLU A 19 71.32 42.09 -4.21
C GLU A 19 70.21 42.45 -3.22
N THR A 20 70.46 43.43 -2.34
CA THR A 20 69.50 43.89 -1.34
C THR A 20 68.24 44.43 -2.00
N ALA A 21 68.39 45.30 -3.01
CA ALA A 21 67.25 45.83 -3.77
C ALA A 21 66.45 44.75 -4.51
N LEU A 22 67.11 43.69 -5.02
CA LEU A 22 66.42 42.55 -5.64
C LEU A 22 65.66 41.73 -4.59
N ARG A 23 66.28 41.48 -3.43
CA ARG A 23 65.63 40.79 -2.30
C ARG A 23 64.38 41.53 -1.84
N ASP A 24 64.46 42.85 -1.71
CA ASP A 24 63.32 43.69 -1.32
C ASP A 24 62.21 43.67 -2.36
N LYS A 25 62.55 43.71 -3.65
CA LYS A 25 61.57 43.56 -4.75
C LYS A 25 60.88 42.21 -4.72
N ILE A 26 61.61 41.12 -4.50
CA ILE A 26 61.05 39.76 -4.40
C ILE A 26 60.15 39.65 -3.17
N SER A 27 60.59 40.15 -2.01
CA SER A 27 59.79 40.18 -0.78
C SER A 27 58.47 40.95 -0.98
N THR A 28 58.55 42.13 -1.60
CA THR A 28 57.39 42.97 -1.91
C THR A 28 56.45 42.29 -2.91
N ALA A 29 57.00 41.68 -3.97
CA ALA A 29 56.22 40.97 -4.98
C ALA A 29 55.54 39.71 -4.41
N ALA A 30 56.22 38.97 -3.53
CA ALA A 30 55.67 37.83 -2.81
C ALA A 30 54.55 38.26 -1.86
N GLY A 31 54.75 39.36 -1.11
CA GLY A 31 53.72 39.94 -0.24
C GLY A 31 52.48 40.38 -1.02
N LYS A 32 52.68 41.06 -2.16
CA LYS A 32 51.57 41.49 -3.04
C LYS A 32 50.82 40.30 -3.63
N SER A 33 51.54 39.27 -4.08
CA SER A 33 50.94 38.02 -4.60
C SER A 33 50.12 37.29 -3.54
N SER A 34 50.55 37.32 -2.27
CA SER A 34 49.82 36.73 -1.15
C SER A 34 48.48 37.44 -0.89
N VAL A 35 48.48 38.78 -0.90
CA VAL A 35 47.26 39.60 -0.73
C VAL A 35 46.28 39.40 -1.88
N ASP A 36 46.80 39.35 -3.12
CA ASP A 36 45.98 39.06 -4.30
C ASP A 36 45.35 37.66 -4.23
N ASN A 37 46.12 36.64 -3.80
CA ASN A 37 45.60 35.29 -3.60
C ASN A 37 44.49 35.26 -2.53
N GLN A 38 44.66 35.94 -1.40
CA GLN A 38 43.60 36.04 -0.38
C GLN A 38 42.34 36.71 -0.91
N SER A 39 42.51 37.77 -1.71
CA SER A 39 41.39 38.47 -2.34
C SER A 39 40.65 37.58 -3.34
N GLN A 40 41.37 36.80 -4.15
CA GLN A 40 40.76 35.82 -5.07
C GLN A 40 40.01 34.72 -4.33
N VAL A 41 40.55 34.20 -3.23
CA VAL A 41 39.85 33.22 -2.40
C VAL A 41 38.56 33.81 -1.84
N LYS A 42 38.60 35.05 -1.33
CA LYS A 42 37.42 35.71 -0.80
C LYS A 42 36.36 35.97 -1.87
N LEU A 43 36.78 36.37 -3.08
CA LEU A 43 35.89 36.53 -4.23
C LEU A 43 35.21 35.21 -4.59
N LYS A 44 35.97 34.11 -4.63
CA LYS A 44 35.45 32.78 -4.97
C LYS A 44 34.46 32.27 -3.91
N GLU A 45 34.73 32.55 -2.64
CA GLU A 45 33.81 32.25 -1.53
C GLU A 45 32.50 33.03 -1.66
N LEU A 46 32.57 34.34 -1.94
CA LEU A 46 31.39 35.18 -2.13
C LEU A 46 30.57 34.76 -3.35
N ASP A 47 31.23 34.40 -4.45
CA ASP A 47 30.57 33.90 -5.67
C ASP A 47 29.85 32.56 -5.41
N GLN A 48 30.49 31.65 -4.67
CA GLN A 48 29.85 30.41 -4.24
C GLN A 48 28.62 30.66 -3.36
N GLN A 49 28.70 31.61 -2.42
CA GLN A 49 27.56 31.99 -1.58
C GLN A 49 26.41 32.58 -2.43
N ALA A 50 26.72 33.45 -3.39
CA ALA A 50 25.73 34.03 -4.29
C ALA A 50 25.04 32.96 -5.17
N GLN A 51 25.81 32.01 -5.70
CA GLN A 51 25.28 30.88 -6.48
C GLN A 51 24.37 29.97 -5.64
N ALA A 52 24.76 29.69 -4.39
CA ALA A 52 23.96 28.90 -3.46
C ALA A 52 22.61 29.60 -3.14
N LEU A 53 22.64 30.89 -2.84
CA LEU A 53 21.44 31.68 -2.58
C LEU A 53 20.52 31.75 -3.81
N THR A 54 21.09 31.92 -5.00
CA THR A 54 20.34 31.92 -6.26
C THR A 54 19.65 30.58 -6.49
N THR A 55 20.35 29.47 -6.26
CA THR A 55 19.79 28.12 -6.40
C THR A 55 18.66 27.87 -5.41
N LEU A 56 18.82 28.32 -4.16
CA LEU A 56 17.79 28.22 -3.13
C LEU A 56 16.53 29.03 -3.51
N TYR A 57 16.73 30.27 -3.98
CA TYR A 57 15.65 31.13 -4.44
C TYR A 57 14.87 30.48 -5.60
N GLN A 58 15.57 29.97 -6.62
CA GLN A 58 14.93 29.32 -7.76
C GLN A 58 14.14 28.07 -7.34
N THR A 59 14.68 27.29 -6.41
CA THR A 59 14.00 26.10 -5.86
C THR A 59 12.73 26.50 -5.11
N PHE A 60 12.79 27.53 -4.28
CA PHE A 60 11.62 28.03 -3.56
C PHE A 60 10.55 28.56 -4.51
N LEU A 61 10.95 29.33 -5.54
CA LEU A 61 10.02 29.84 -6.55
C LEU A 61 9.31 28.70 -7.28
N SER A 62 10.05 27.68 -7.72
CA SER A 62 9.48 26.49 -8.37
C SER A 62 8.47 25.78 -7.46
N ARG A 63 8.79 25.60 -6.17
CA ARG A 63 7.87 24.97 -5.21
C ARG A 63 6.64 25.82 -4.93
N TYR A 64 6.78 27.13 -4.87
CA TYR A 64 5.67 28.06 -4.73
C TYR A 64 4.73 27.99 -5.94
N GLU A 65 5.27 27.96 -7.16
CA GLU A 65 4.49 27.82 -8.38
C GLU A 65 3.75 26.47 -8.43
N GLU A 66 4.42 25.35 -8.10
CA GLU A 66 3.80 24.03 -7.99
C GLU A 66 2.66 24.03 -6.96
N ALA A 67 2.87 24.61 -5.77
CA ALA A 67 1.87 24.69 -4.72
C ALA A 67 0.68 25.58 -5.12
N SER A 68 0.95 26.71 -5.79
CA SER A 68 -0.09 27.61 -6.32
C SER A 68 -0.94 26.93 -7.39
N GLN A 69 -0.32 26.16 -8.29
CA GLN A 69 -1.03 25.35 -9.27
C GLN A 69 -1.85 24.24 -8.61
N GLN A 70 -1.33 23.60 -7.55
CA GLN A 70 -2.06 22.58 -6.79
C GLN A 70 -3.28 23.17 -6.05
N GLN A 71 -3.14 24.36 -5.46
CA GLN A 71 -4.26 25.10 -4.87
C GLN A 71 -5.31 25.50 -5.94
N SER A 72 -4.84 25.69 -7.17
CA SER A 72 -5.68 25.98 -8.33
C SER A 72 -6.36 24.74 -8.92
N PHE A 73 -6.14 23.52 -8.40
CA PHE A 73 -7.11 22.45 -8.66
C PHE A 73 -8.43 22.94 -8.12
N PRO A 74 -9.40 23.26 -8.99
CA PRO A 74 -10.73 23.50 -8.49
C PRO A 74 -11.11 22.15 -7.89
N VAL A 75 -11.29 22.09 -6.57
CA VAL A 75 -12.27 21.17 -6.01
C VAL A 75 -13.53 21.47 -6.81
N GLY A 76 -13.75 20.65 -7.85
CA GLY A 76 -14.75 20.94 -8.87
C GLY A 76 -16.02 21.25 -8.12
N LYS A 77 -16.69 22.36 -8.46
CA LYS A 77 -17.91 22.78 -7.76
C LYS A 77 -18.90 21.62 -7.81
N VAL A 78 -18.94 20.81 -6.75
CA VAL A 78 -19.80 19.63 -6.69
C VAL A 78 -21.16 20.18 -6.32
N ARG A 79 -22.05 20.25 -7.30
CA ARG A 79 -23.46 20.53 -7.06
C ARG A 79 -24.13 19.19 -6.74
N ILE A 80 -24.76 19.09 -5.57
CA ILE A 80 -25.59 17.93 -5.23
C ILE A 80 -26.80 17.98 -6.18
N ILE A 81 -26.88 17.00 -7.10
CA ILE A 81 -27.99 16.87 -8.06
C ILE A 81 -29.14 16.06 -7.43
N SER A 82 -28.83 15.19 -6.47
CA SER A 82 -29.80 14.39 -5.72
C SER A 82 -29.24 14.01 -4.35
N ASP A 83 -30.07 14.07 -3.31
CA ASP A 83 -29.71 13.60 -1.98
C ASP A 83 -29.54 12.08 -1.93
N ALA A 84 -28.73 11.59 -0.98
CA ALA A 84 -28.52 10.17 -0.78
C ALA A 84 -29.83 9.50 -0.33
N THR A 85 -30.40 8.64 -1.19
CA THR A 85 -31.60 7.87 -0.86
C THR A 85 -31.27 6.67 0.03
N MET A 86 -32.04 6.47 1.10
CA MET A 86 -31.93 5.26 1.92
C MET A 86 -32.28 4.02 1.08
N PRO A 87 -31.56 2.90 1.24
CA PRO A 87 -31.83 1.67 0.50
C PRO A 87 -33.19 1.10 0.91
N LEU A 88 -34.08 0.88 -0.07
CA LEU A 88 -35.40 0.30 0.17
C LEU A 88 -35.37 -1.17 0.64
N ALA A 89 -34.25 -1.86 0.41
CA ALA A 89 -34.04 -3.24 0.83
C ALA A 89 -32.58 -3.46 1.24
N ALA A 90 -32.36 -4.40 2.16
CA ALA A 90 -31.02 -4.82 2.54
C ALA A 90 -30.26 -5.37 1.33
N SER A 91 -29.03 -4.87 1.11
CA SER A 91 -28.16 -5.36 0.03
C SER A 91 -27.82 -6.85 0.21
N SER A 92 -27.70 -7.28 1.46
CA SER A 92 -27.36 -8.66 1.83
C SER A 92 -27.80 -8.99 3.26
N PRO A 93 -28.12 -10.26 3.58
CA PRO A 93 -28.32 -11.39 2.65
C PRO A 93 -29.72 -11.39 2.03
N ARG A 94 -29.86 -11.90 0.78
CA ARG A 94 -31.16 -12.03 0.12
C ARG A 94 -31.94 -13.22 0.71
N THR A 95 -32.65 -12.97 1.80
CA THR A 95 -33.39 -13.95 2.61
C THR A 95 -34.21 -14.95 1.79
N MET A 96 -34.88 -14.48 0.73
CA MET A 96 -35.68 -15.33 -0.15
C MET A 96 -34.86 -16.41 -0.87
N ARG A 97 -33.63 -16.10 -1.29
CA ARG A 97 -32.76 -17.11 -1.93
C ARG A 97 -32.27 -18.14 -0.92
N VAL A 98 -31.91 -17.70 0.28
CA VAL A 98 -31.44 -18.59 1.35
C VAL A 98 -32.55 -19.55 1.74
N LEU A 99 -33.77 -19.05 1.96
CA LEU A 99 -34.95 -19.87 2.29
C LEU A 99 -35.24 -20.91 1.20
N ALA A 100 -35.24 -20.50 -0.08
CA ALA A 100 -35.49 -21.40 -1.20
C ALA A 100 -34.45 -22.53 -1.26
N LEU A 101 -33.16 -22.21 -1.09
CA LEU A 101 -32.09 -23.21 -1.09
C LEU A 101 -32.19 -24.15 0.11
N SER A 102 -32.45 -23.63 1.31
CA SER A 102 -32.64 -24.44 2.52
C SER A 102 -33.83 -25.40 2.40
N LEU A 103 -34.93 -24.95 1.80
CA LEU A 103 -36.11 -25.79 1.57
C LEU A 103 -35.78 -26.95 0.64
N VAL A 104 -35.14 -26.67 -0.51
CA VAL A 104 -34.76 -27.70 -1.48
C VAL A 104 -33.80 -28.72 -0.89
N LEU A 105 -32.76 -28.25 -0.19
CA LEU A 105 -31.79 -29.13 0.47
C LEU A 105 -32.43 -29.97 1.58
N GLY A 106 -33.31 -29.37 2.38
CA GLY A 106 -34.05 -30.08 3.43
C GLY A 106 -34.94 -31.19 2.88
N LEU A 107 -35.65 -30.93 1.77
CA LEU A 107 -36.47 -31.94 1.10
C LEU A 107 -35.63 -33.06 0.49
N MET A 108 -34.50 -32.74 -0.14
CA MET A 108 -33.58 -33.75 -0.69
C MET A 108 -33.03 -34.67 0.41
N LEU A 109 -32.56 -34.09 1.52
CA LEU A 109 -32.04 -34.86 2.64
C LEU A 109 -33.13 -35.67 3.34
N GLY A 110 -34.32 -35.10 3.54
CA GLY A 110 -35.45 -35.80 4.15
C GLY A 110 -35.93 -36.98 3.30
N ALA A 111 -36.07 -36.79 1.99
CA ALA A 111 -36.43 -37.86 1.06
C ALA A 111 -35.35 -38.95 1.00
N GLY A 112 -34.07 -38.56 0.97
CA GLY A 112 -32.94 -39.49 1.01
C GLY A 112 -32.94 -40.33 2.29
N PHE A 113 -33.12 -39.70 3.45
CA PHE A 113 -33.17 -40.39 4.73
C PHE A 113 -34.40 -41.30 4.85
N GLY A 114 -35.58 -40.83 4.42
CA GLY A 114 -36.80 -41.65 4.38
C GLY A 114 -36.67 -42.87 3.47
N GLY A 115 -36.07 -42.69 2.29
CA GLY A 115 -35.77 -43.80 1.37
C GLY A 115 -34.81 -44.82 1.99
N LEU A 116 -33.70 -44.37 2.59
CA LEU A 116 -32.76 -45.26 3.29
C LEU A 116 -33.44 -46.02 4.44
N ASN A 117 -34.35 -45.38 5.18
CA ASN A 117 -35.10 -46.03 6.23
C ASN A 117 -36.02 -47.14 5.69
N GLU A 118 -36.75 -46.87 4.60
CA GLU A 118 -37.62 -47.85 3.95
C GLU A 118 -36.82 -49.02 3.36
N PHE A 119 -35.64 -48.77 2.75
CA PHE A 119 -34.78 -49.84 2.25
C PHE A 119 -34.19 -50.74 3.35
N ASN A 120 -33.97 -50.18 4.55
CA ASN A 120 -33.50 -50.94 5.71
C ASN A 120 -34.63 -51.70 6.42
N GLU A 121 -35.89 -51.40 6.12
CA GLU A 121 -37.04 -52.03 6.77
C GLU A 121 -37.28 -53.44 6.23
N ARG A 122 -36.88 -54.45 7.01
CA ARG A 122 -37.07 -55.88 6.70
C ARG A 122 -38.35 -56.43 7.35
N PHE A 123 -39.48 -55.74 7.24
CA PHE A 123 -40.77 -56.24 7.73
C PHE A 123 -41.63 -56.79 6.59
N PHE A 124 -42.31 -57.91 6.84
CA PHE A 124 -43.33 -58.47 5.94
C PHE A 124 -44.63 -57.71 6.17
N ARG A 125 -45.01 -56.80 5.25
CA ARG A 125 -46.21 -55.96 5.39
C ARG A 125 -47.42 -56.64 4.72
N THR A 126 -47.19 -57.51 3.74
CA THR A 126 -48.25 -58.18 2.98
C THR A 126 -48.14 -59.70 3.09
N GLY A 127 -49.27 -60.42 3.02
CA GLY A 127 -49.27 -61.89 3.00
C GLY A 127 -48.50 -62.48 1.81
N GLU A 128 -48.35 -61.73 0.72
CA GLU A 128 -47.48 -62.05 -0.42
C GLU A 128 -45.99 -62.02 -0.04
N ASP A 129 -45.54 -61.05 0.77
CA ASP A 129 -44.14 -60.97 1.21
C ASP A 129 -43.72 -62.22 2.01
N ILE A 130 -44.64 -62.81 2.78
CA ILE A 130 -44.40 -64.04 3.55
C ILE A 130 -44.23 -65.23 2.60
N ARG A 131 -45.03 -65.29 1.54
CA ARG A 131 -44.95 -66.37 0.55
C ARG A 131 -43.63 -66.30 -0.23
N ASP A 132 -43.27 -65.12 -0.69
CA ASP A 132 -42.12 -64.95 -1.60
C ASP A 132 -40.78 -65.00 -0.87
N ARG A 133 -40.70 -64.49 0.36
CA ARG A 133 -39.44 -64.42 1.11
C ARG A 133 -39.24 -65.57 2.09
N ALA A 134 -40.29 -66.13 2.66
CA ALA A 134 -40.20 -67.24 3.63
C ALA A 134 -40.62 -68.59 3.04
N GLY A 135 -41.22 -68.63 1.84
CA GLY A 135 -41.66 -69.87 1.19
C GLY A 135 -42.84 -70.55 1.87
N LEU A 136 -43.49 -69.87 2.83
CA LEU A 136 -44.58 -70.41 3.63
C LEU A 136 -45.93 -69.97 3.08
N LYS A 137 -46.92 -70.86 3.12
CA LYS A 137 -48.30 -70.54 2.72
C LYS A 137 -48.89 -69.55 3.73
N PHE A 138 -49.30 -68.37 3.24
CA PHE A 138 -50.03 -67.39 4.05
C PHE A 138 -51.36 -67.99 4.55
N LEU A 139 -51.52 -68.09 5.87
CA LEU A 139 -52.67 -68.72 6.52
C LEU A 139 -53.82 -67.74 6.81
N GLY A 140 -53.64 -66.45 6.53
CA GLY A 140 -54.60 -65.39 6.81
C GLY A 140 -54.06 -64.37 7.81
N TYR A 141 -54.74 -63.23 7.91
CA TYR A 141 -54.43 -62.21 8.92
C TYR A 141 -55.03 -62.64 10.25
N LEU A 142 -54.23 -62.61 11.32
CA LEU A 142 -54.74 -62.86 12.67
C LEU A 142 -55.38 -61.56 13.19
N PRO A 143 -56.70 -61.49 13.39
CA PRO A 143 -57.31 -60.31 14.01
C PRO A 143 -56.83 -60.23 15.46
N THR A 144 -56.21 -59.11 15.84
CA THR A 144 -55.85 -58.85 17.23
C THR A 144 -57.13 -58.55 18.01
N ILE A 145 -57.75 -59.59 18.57
CA ILE A 145 -58.84 -59.42 19.55
C ILE A 145 -58.19 -59.13 20.91
N GLY A 146 -57.76 -57.87 21.08
CA GLY A 146 -57.21 -57.30 22.30
C GLY A 146 -57.85 -55.92 22.51
N GLY A 147 -58.60 -55.78 23.61
CA GLY A 147 -59.65 -54.76 23.80
C GLY A 147 -59.26 -53.29 23.61
N GLY A 148 -60.21 -52.51 23.08
CA GLY A 148 -60.15 -51.05 23.15
C GLY A 148 -61.02 -50.28 22.15
N ARG A 149 -62.33 -50.20 22.42
CA ARG A 149 -63.34 -49.26 21.88
C ARG A 149 -63.42 -49.10 20.36
N ALA A 150 -64.40 -49.78 19.77
CA ALA A 150 -65.22 -49.20 18.73
C ALA A 150 -65.84 -47.90 19.28
N LYS A 151 -65.51 -46.75 18.68
CA LYS A 151 -66.24 -45.51 18.94
C LYS A 151 -67.22 -45.31 17.79
N ASP A 152 -68.48 -45.40 18.16
CA ASP A 152 -69.66 -45.26 17.31
C ASP A 152 -69.59 -44.04 16.40
N SER A 153 -69.93 -44.30 15.13
CA SER A 153 -70.46 -43.32 14.20
C SER A 153 -71.92 -43.06 14.57
N LYS A 154 -72.26 -41.83 14.95
CA LYS A 154 -73.61 -41.29 14.77
C LYS A 154 -73.57 -39.85 14.27
N ALA A 155 -74.30 -39.69 13.16
CA ALA A 155 -75.04 -38.55 12.62
C ALA A 155 -74.91 -37.20 13.33
#